data_AF-A0A916IAR3-F1
#
_entry.id   AF-A0A916IAR3-F1
#
_cell.length_a   1.000
_cell.length_b   1.000
_cell.length_c   1.000
_cell.angle_alpha   90.00
_cell.angle_beta   90.00
_cell.angle_gamma   90.00
#
_symmetry.space_group_name_H-M   'P 1'
#
loop_
_entity.id
_entity.type
_entity.pdbx_description
1 polymer ?
#
loop_
_entity_poly.entity_id
_entity_poly.type
_entity_poly.pdbx_seq_one_letter_code
_entity_poly.pdbx_strand_id
1 'polypeptide(L)'
;MAELSKHMAAIAAELLADKLLKTYQSEQVPQSRDNFAQAGFTREAIISDSNALYRMIVVAAYDRQPFSQLAGGFENLREMNSTADGIPTLLQRASLWSASDALAESEEIIERRLSRLTIGNHSLDRDDKFTKYTKTLIAAARLAGTGFGERLRSAKSVKELNVAFDEFDAVHGIGETIASKLVKYILREVAIGSAQPADFPLSVAWPITQEYHAAISGETLASLGQDIVALTAGLLCARGDAYAIDALFYLHRHRAWELEEFVKDWQGFGSVSRPPHELVQIPRSRGIADRLMAIIEEIKKDGESVTQFELDAKGLDRKVISAARIAKSCQFLYSNMGPHAATGDVSGMLRFYESCLRSEDGKLVGWALNQVGRKSMESEYERFRSIAAG
;
A
#
# COMPACT_ATOMS: atom_id res chain seq x y z
N MET A 1 15.57 26.85 9.26
CA MET A 1 14.24 26.81 8.60
C MET A 1 13.96 25.41 8.04
N ALA A 2 14.76 24.88 7.11
CA ALA A 2 14.56 23.54 6.54
C ALA A 2 14.68 22.40 7.57
N GLU A 3 15.72 22.37 8.42
CA GLU A 3 15.87 21.35 9.47
C GLU A 3 14.75 21.38 10.51
N LEU A 4 14.32 22.59 10.92
CA LEU A 4 13.19 22.77 11.83
C LEU A 4 11.90 22.23 11.22
N SER A 5 11.67 22.45 9.93
CA SER A 5 10.52 21.91 9.21
C SER A 5 10.55 20.38 9.13
N LYS A 6 11.71 19.75 8.89
CA LYS A 6 11.87 18.29 8.90
C LYS A 6 11.65 17.70 10.30
N HIS A 7 12.15 18.35 11.35
CA HIS A 7 11.95 17.91 12.72
C HIS A 7 10.47 17.97 13.15
N MET A 8 9.79 19.05 12.76
CA MET A 8 8.35 19.21 12.99
C MET A 8 7.56 18.11 12.26
N ALA A 9 7.86 17.83 10.99
CA ALA A 9 7.20 16.74 10.26
C ALA A 9 7.38 15.37 10.94
N ALA A 10 8.56 15.08 11.53
CA ALA A 10 8.81 13.84 12.25
C ALA A 10 7.95 13.72 13.53
N ILE A 11 7.83 14.79 14.32
CA ILE A 11 6.98 14.78 15.52
C ILE A 11 5.50 14.63 15.12
N ALA A 12 5.06 15.33 14.08
CA ALA A 12 3.72 15.16 13.53
C ALA A 12 3.49 13.71 13.08
N ALA A 13 4.47 13.09 12.44
CA ALA A 13 4.39 11.71 11.99
C ALA A 13 4.25 10.72 13.16
N GLU A 14 4.95 10.94 14.28
CA GLU A 14 4.85 10.14 15.50
C GLU A 14 3.47 10.23 16.13
N LEU A 15 2.96 11.45 16.32
CA LEU A 15 1.63 11.68 16.88
C LEU A 15 0.53 11.08 15.98
N LEU A 16 0.66 11.26 14.66
CA LEU A 16 -0.24 10.66 13.70
C LEU A 16 -0.17 9.14 13.75
N ALA A 17 1.03 8.55 13.81
CA ALA A 17 1.19 7.10 13.93
C ALA A 17 0.53 6.56 15.20
N ASP A 18 0.61 7.25 16.33
CA ASP A 18 -0.07 6.82 17.57
C ASP A 18 -1.59 6.86 17.43
N LYS A 19 -2.10 7.92 16.81
CA LYS A 19 -3.54 8.06 16.52
C LYS A 19 -4.03 6.95 15.59
N LEU A 20 -3.36 6.75 14.46
CA LEU A 20 -3.73 5.74 13.46
C LEU A 20 -3.65 4.32 14.03
N LEU A 21 -2.59 4.00 14.77
CA LEU A 21 -2.44 2.69 15.40
C LEU A 21 -3.57 2.40 16.38
N LYS A 22 -3.90 3.37 17.24
CA LYS A 22 -5.03 3.26 18.17
C LYS A 22 -6.34 3.06 17.41
N THR A 23 -6.67 3.96 16.49
CA THR A 23 -7.90 3.88 15.68
C THR A 23 -8.01 2.54 14.96
N TYR A 24 -6.93 2.08 14.32
CA TYR A 24 -6.94 0.83 13.58
C TYR A 24 -7.22 -0.37 14.50
N GLN A 25 -6.49 -0.47 15.62
CA GLN A 25 -6.55 -1.63 16.50
C GLN A 25 -7.81 -1.68 17.36
N SER A 26 -8.24 -0.54 17.92
CA SER A 26 -9.37 -0.52 18.86
C SER A 26 -10.72 -0.37 18.19
N GLU A 27 -10.78 0.17 16.98
CA GLU A 27 -12.05 0.48 16.30
C GLU A 27 -12.17 -0.29 15.00
N GLN A 28 -11.23 -0.10 14.08
CA GLN A 28 -11.38 -0.59 12.72
C GLN A 28 -11.29 -2.11 12.61
N VAL A 29 -10.28 -2.74 13.21
CA VAL A 29 -10.10 -4.20 13.14
C VAL A 29 -11.31 -4.95 13.75
N PRO A 30 -11.81 -4.61 14.96
CA PRO A 30 -13.02 -5.22 15.50
C PRO A 30 -14.23 -5.06 14.58
N GLN A 31 -14.53 -3.83 14.15
CA GLN A 31 -15.67 -3.55 13.28
C GLN A 31 -15.58 -4.32 11.95
N SER A 32 -14.38 -4.37 11.36
CA SER A 32 -14.17 -5.06 10.08
C SER A 32 -14.38 -6.56 10.21
N ARG A 33 -13.88 -7.16 11.30
CA ARG A 33 -14.09 -8.58 11.59
C ARG A 33 -15.56 -8.93 11.73
N ASP A 34 -16.32 -8.11 12.45
CA ASP A 34 -17.76 -8.31 12.64
C ASP A 34 -18.50 -8.19 11.29
N ASN A 35 -18.16 -7.18 10.48
CA ASN A 35 -18.75 -6.99 9.16
C ASN A 35 -18.44 -8.16 8.22
N PHE A 36 -17.19 -8.65 8.20
CA PHE A 36 -16.82 -9.82 7.39
C PHE A 36 -17.53 -11.09 7.84
N ALA A 37 -17.66 -11.30 9.15
CA ALA A 37 -18.40 -12.44 9.69
C ALA A 37 -19.88 -12.39 9.30
N GLN A 38 -20.52 -11.21 9.38
CA GLN A 38 -21.90 -11.01 8.93
C GLN A 38 -22.08 -11.22 7.42
N ALA A 39 -21.05 -10.91 6.63
CA ALA A 39 -21.02 -11.18 5.19
C ALA A 39 -20.70 -12.66 4.85
N GLY A 40 -20.43 -13.51 5.84
CA GLY A 40 -20.11 -14.93 5.66
C GLY A 40 -18.64 -15.21 5.38
N PHE A 41 -17.76 -14.22 5.45
CA PHE A 41 -16.31 -14.37 5.30
C PHE A 41 -15.63 -14.67 6.64
N THR A 42 -15.97 -15.82 7.22
CA THR A 42 -15.33 -16.30 8.45
C THR A 42 -14.01 -17.00 8.15
N ARG A 43 -13.20 -17.21 9.20
CA ARG A 43 -11.96 -17.99 9.10
C ARG A 43 -12.19 -19.37 8.51
N GLU A 44 -13.19 -20.08 9.03
CA GLU A 44 -13.53 -21.43 8.61
C GLU A 44 -14.00 -21.46 7.16
N ALA A 45 -14.83 -20.49 6.76
CA ALA A 45 -15.38 -20.40 5.40
C ALA A 45 -14.28 -20.17 4.37
N ILE A 46 -13.38 -19.19 4.58
CA ILE A 46 -12.31 -18.88 3.60
C ILE A 46 -11.33 -20.05 3.45
N ILE A 47 -11.07 -20.79 4.53
CA ILE A 47 -10.16 -21.94 4.51
C ILE A 47 -10.79 -23.14 3.80
N SER A 48 -12.05 -23.47 4.13
CA SER A 48 -12.67 -24.74 3.73
C SER A 48 -13.56 -24.66 2.49
N ASP A 49 -14.03 -23.48 2.10
CA ASP A 49 -14.90 -23.27 0.94
C ASP A 49 -14.24 -22.35 -0.10
N SER A 50 -13.85 -22.94 -1.22
CA SER A 50 -13.32 -22.19 -2.38
C SER A 50 -14.28 -21.09 -2.87
N ASN A 51 -15.60 -21.25 -2.70
CA ASN A 51 -16.55 -20.21 -3.07
C ASN A 51 -16.47 -19.00 -2.14
N ALA A 52 -16.18 -19.17 -0.85
CA ALA A 52 -16.02 -18.06 0.08
C ALA A 52 -14.82 -17.19 -0.33
N LEU A 53 -13.67 -17.82 -0.61
CA LEU A 53 -12.48 -17.10 -1.09
C LEU A 53 -12.72 -16.46 -2.46
N TYR A 54 -13.35 -17.18 -3.40
CA TYR A 54 -13.75 -16.63 -4.70
C TYR A 54 -14.60 -15.36 -4.56
N ARG A 55 -15.66 -15.42 -3.77
CA ARG A 55 -16.58 -14.29 -3.54
C ARG A 55 -15.85 -13.11 -2.92
N MET A 56 -14.94 -13.36 -1.96
CA MET A 56 -14.17 -12.29 -1.33
C MET A 56 -13.25 -11.58 -2.34
N ILE A 57 -12.56 -12.32 -3.20
CA ILE A 57 -11.72 -11.76 -4.27
C ILE A 57 -12.58 -10.97 -5.27
N VAL A 58 -13.71 -11.54 -5.70
CA VAL A 58 -14.60 -10.91 -6.68
C VAL A 58 -15.14 -9.60 -6.17
N VAL A 59 -15.67 -9.54 -4.94
CA VAL A 59 -16.19 -8.27 -4.44
C VAL A 59 -15.08 -7.27 -4.19
N ALA A 60 -13.88 -7.71 -3.80
CA ALA A 60 -12.74 -6.80 -3.69
C ALA A 60 -12.34 -6.19 -5.04
N ALA A 61 -12.51 -6.92 -6.14
CA ALA A 61 -12.29 -6.38 -7.48
C ALA A 61 -13.29 -5.27 -7.85
N TYR A 62 -14.50 -5.32 -7.32
CA TYR A 62 -15.51 -4.25 -7.46
C TYR A 62 -15.35 -3.15 -6.37
N ASP A 63 -14.42 -3.28 -5.43
CA ASP A 63 -14.02 -2.20 -4.49
C ASP A 63 -13.05 -1.20 -5.19
N ARG A 64 -13.39 -0.86 -6.44
CA ARG A 64 -12.67 0.04 -7.33
C ARG A 64 -13.69 0.96 -7.97
N GLN A 65 -13.75 2.20 -7.49
CA GLN A 65 -14.52 3.32 -8.04
C GLN A 65 -16.01 3.41 -7.65
N PRO A 66 -16.60 4.61 -7.80
CA PRO A 66 -18.04 4.84 -7.63
C PRO A 66 -18.88 4.04 -8.59
N PHE A 67 -19.53 3.00 -8.06
CA PHE A 67 -20.69 2.39 -8.69
C PHE A 67 -21.99 3.14 -8.35
N SER A 68 -22.06 3.80 -7.18
CA SER A 68 -23.22 4.63 -6.80
C SER A 68 -22.81 5.91 -6.06
N GLN A 69 -23.43 7.04 -6.42
CA GLN A 69 -23.29 8.31 -5.69
C GLN A 69 -23.87 8.23 -4.27
N LEU A 70 -24.77 7.27 -4.01
CA LEU A 70 -25.50 7.13 -2.75
C LEU A 70 -24.63 6.74 -1.55
N ALA A 71 -23.45 6.14 -1.76
CA ALA A 71 -22.53 5.73 -0.69
C ALA A 71 -21.23 6.56 -0.63
N GLY A 72 -21.20 7.75 -1.24
CA GLY A 72 -19.94 8.51 -1.39
C GLY A 72 -18.98 7.89 -2.41
N GLY A 73 -19.50 7.01 -3.28
CA GLY A 73 -18.79 6.59 -4.46
C GLY A 73 -17.92 5.35 -4.34
N PHE A 74 -18.25 4.36 -3.49
CA PHE A 74 -17.65 3.02 -3.53
C PHE A 74 -18.64 1.99 -2.97
N GLU A 75 -18.80 0.82 -3.62
CA GLU A 75 -19.51 -0.31 -3.01
C GLU A 75 -18.58 -0.96 -1.98
N ASN A 76 -18.89 -0.76 -0.70
CA ASN A 76 -18.07 -1.25 0.38
C ASN A 76 -18.22 -2.77 0.51
N LEU A 77 -17.10 -3.50 0.48
CA LEU A 77 -17.05 -4.91 0.82
C LEU A 77 -17.74 -5.24 2.16
N ARG A 78 -17.83 -4.26 3.07
CA ARG A 78 -18.38 -4.43 4.41
C ARG A 78 -19.89 -4.22 4.50
N GLU A 79 -20.54 -3.71 3.44
CA GLU A 79 -21.99 -3.40 3.39
C GLU A 79 -22.74 -4.28 2.37
N MET A 80 -22.08 -5.33 1.87
CA MET A 80 -22.48 -6.24 0.78
C MET A 80 -23.89 -6.82 0.83
N ASN A 81 -24.47 -6.99 2.02
CA ASN A 81 -25.76 -7.65 2.21
C ASN A 81 -26.94 -6.67 2.39
N SER A 82 -26.68 -5.37 2.28
CA SER A 82 -27.66 -4.34 2.68
C SER A 82 -28.61 -3.90 1.56
N THR A 83 -28.34 -4.24 0.28
CA THR A 83 -29.13 -3.74 -0.86
C THR A 83 -29.52 -4.82 -1.86
N ALA A 84 -30.74 -4.72 -2.41
CA ALA A 84 -31.25 -5.62 -3.43
C ALA A 84 -30.49 -5.53 -4.77
N ASP A 85 -29.67 -4.50 -4.95
CA ASP A 85 -28.90 -4.20 -6.15
C ASP A 85 -27.37 -4.22 -5.91
N GLY A 86 -26.92 -4.75 -4.77
CA GLY A 86 -25.50 -4.94 -4.49
C GLY A 86 -24.85 -6.00 -5.38
N ILE A 87 -23.52 -5.92 -5.53
CA ILE A 87 -22.70 -6.86 -6.33
C ILE A 87 -23.04 -8.33 -6.06
N PRO A 88 -23.13 -8.82 -4.80
CA PRO A 88 -23.48 -10.22 -4.54
C PRO A 88 -24.80 -10.64 -5.16
N THR A 89 -25.85 -9.83 -4.96
CA THR A 89 -27.20 -10.12 -5.44
C THR A 89 -27.25 -10.14 -6.97
N LEU A 90 -26.58 -9.18 -7.62
CA LEU A 90 -26.50 -9.09 -9.07
C LEU A 90 -25.78 -10.30 -9.68
N LEU A 91 -24.62 -10.67 -9.13
CA LEU A 91 -23.86 -11.83 -9.59
C LEU A 91 -24.60 -13.15 -9.31
N GLN A 92 -25.32 -13.25 -8.19
CA GLN A 92 -26.15 -14.42 -7.90
C GLN A 92 -27.30 -14.56 -8.92
N ARG A 93 -28.00 -13.47 -9.26
CA ARG A 93 -29.04 -13.46 -10.32
C ARG A 93 -28.48 -13.89 -11.68
N ALA A 94 -27.23 -13.54 -11.97
CA ALA A 94 -26.55 -13.95 -13.20
C ALA A 94 -25.92 -15.35 -13.14
N SER A 95 -26.06 -16.08 -12.03
CA SER A 95 -25.38 -17.37 -11.81
C SER A 95 -23.86 -17.28 -12.00
N LEU A 96 -23.24 -16.22 -11.44
CA LEU A 96 -21.79 -15.97 -11.46
C LEU A 96 -21.22 -15.87 -10.04
N TRP A 97 -21.98 -16.29 -9.02
CA TRP A 97 -21.62 -16.17 -7.60
C TRP A 97 -20.94 -17.42 -7.01
N SER A 98 -20.62 -18.40 -7.86
CA SER A 98 -19.81 -19.55 -7.51
C SER A 98 -18.61 -19.68 -8.46
N ALA A 99 -17.52 -20.23 -7.94
CA ALA A 99 -16.31 -20.49 -8.72
C ALA A 99 -16.58 -21.53 -9.82
N SER A 100 -17.42 -22.53 -9.55
CA SER A 100 -17.79 -23.55 -10.54
C SER A 100 -18.57 -22.95 -11.71
N ASP A 101 -19.52 -22.05 -11.46
CA ASP A 101 -20.30 -21.42 -12.53
C ASP A 101 -19.41 -20.54 -13.41
N ALA A 102 -18.50 -19.77 -12.79
CA ALA A 102 -17.54 -18.94 -13.52
C ALA A 102 -16.56 -19.75 -14.38
N LEU A 103 -16.25 -21.00 -14.01
CA LEU A 103 -15.35 -21.87 -14.78
C LEU A 103 -16.07 -22.73 -15.83
N ALA A 104 -17.38 -22.93 -15.69
CA ALA A 104 -18.18 -23.76 -16.61
C ALA A 104 -18.55 -23.02 -17.90
N GLU A 105 -18.50 -21.69 -17.92
CA GLU A 105 -18.94 -20.86 -19.05
C GLU A 105 -17.78 -20.24 -19.83
N SER A 106 -18.03 -19.90 -21.10
CA SER A 106 -17.04 -19.17 -21.91
C SER A 106 -16.97 -17.69 -21.53
N GLU A 107 -15.85 -17.04 -21.84
CA GLU A 107 -15.67 -15.61 -21.57
C GLU A 107 -16.81 -14.78 -22.19
N GLU A 108 -17.26 -15.12 -23.40
CA GLU A 108 -18.32 -14.39 -24.10
C GLU A 108 -19.69 -14.49 -23.43
N ILE A 109 -19.99 -15.62 -22.78
CA ILE A 109 -21.27 -15.80 -22.07
C ILE A 109 -21.26 -14.99 -20.77
N ILE A 110 -20.15 -15.06 -20.01
CA ILE A 110 -19.98 -14.29 -18.77
C ILE A 110 -20.01 -12.79 -19.08
N GLU A 111 -19.29 -12.33 -20.11
CA GLU A 111 -19.29 -10.92 -20.52
C GLU A 111 -20.69 -10.44 -20.87
N ARG A 112 -21.46 -11.23 -21.64
CA ARG A 112 -22.86 -10.89 -21.99
C ARG A 112 -23.79 -10.84 -20.79
N ARG A 113 -23.56 -11.66 -19.76
CA ARG A 113 -24.34 -11.62 -18.52
C ARG A 113 -24.00 -10.38 -17.71
N LEU A 114 -22.71 -10.13 -17.48
CA LEU A 114 -22.22 -8.96 -16.76
C LEU A 114 -22.65 -7.65 -17.44
N SER A 115 -22.66 -7.60 -18.77
CA SER A 115 -23.04 -6.39 -19.53
C SER A 115 -24.52 -6.00 -19.38
N ARG A 116 -25.35 -6.91 -18.85
CA ARG A 116 -26.77 -6.69 -18.55
C ARG A 116 -27.02 -6.30 -17.10
N LEU A 117 -26.00 -6.41 -16.25
CA LEU A 117 -26.05 -6.01 -14.85
C LEU A 117 -25.49 -4.60 -14.73
N THR A 118 -26.16 -3.78 -13.91
CA THR A 118 -25.76 -2.39 -13.70
C THR A 118 -25.91 -2.01 -12.24
N ILE A 119 -24.99 -1.16 -11.76
CA ILE A 119 -25.18 -0.38 -10.53
C ILE A 119 -25.13 1.09 -10.94
N GLY A 120 -26.23 1.80 -10.68
CA GLY A 120 -26.43 3.14 -11.26
C GLY A 120 -26.34 3.10 -12.78
N ASN A 121 -25.41 3.88 -13.34
CA ASN A 121 -25.16 3.94 -14.79
C ASN A 121 -23.95 3.10 -15.24
N HIS A 122 -23.36 2.31 -14.34
CA HIS A 122 -22.15 1.53 -14.62
C HIS A 122 -22.50 0.07 -14.84
N SER A 123 -22.01 -0.51 -15.94
CA SER A 123 -22.13 -1.94 -16.20
C SER A 123 -21.07 -2.74 -15.43
N LEU A 124 -21.38 -4.00 -15.11
CA LEU A 124 -20.46 -4.87 -14.37
C LEU A 124 -19.47 -5.63 -15.27
N ASP A 125 -19.52 -5.51 -16.59
CA ASP A 125 -18.59 -6.21 -17.49
C ASP A 125 -17.21 -5.55 -17.56
N ARG A 126 -17.15 -4.22 -17.38
CA ARG A 126 -15.93 -3.44 -17.43
C ARG A 126 -15.95 -2.21 -16.52
N ASP A 127 -14.76 -1.76 -16.11
CA ASP A 127 -14.58 -0.40 -15.60
C ASP A 127 -14.16 0.57 -16.72
N ASP A 128 -14.18 1.87 -16.42
CA ASP A 128 -13.72 2.94 -17.32
C ASP A 128 -12.20 2.85 -17.62
N LYS A 129 -11.48 2.00 -16.89
CA LYS A 129 -10.02 1.79 -16.94
C LYS A 129 -9.61 0.47 -17.62
N PHE A 130 -10.51 -0.12 -18.42
CA PHE A 130 -10.30 -1.32 -19.24
C PHE A 130 -10.20 -2.66 -18.48
N THR A 131 -10.55 -2.73 -17.19
CA THR A 131 -10.66 -3.99 -16.47
C THR A 131 -11.82 -4.81 -17.02
N LYS A 132 -11.52 -5.94 -17.68
CA LYS A 132 -12.54 -6.93 -18.07
C LYS A 132 -12.90 -7.85 -16.89
N TYR A 133 -14.03 -7.63 -16.24
CA TYR A 133 -14.43 -8.39 -15.06
C TYR A 133 -14.68 -9.87 -15.33
N THR A 134 -15.05 -10.25 -16.56
CA THR A 134 -15.07 -11.66 -16.99
C THR A 134 -13.74 -12.37 -16.69
N LYS A 135 -12.62 -11.74 -17.04
CA LYS A 135 -11.28 -12.31 -16.81
C LYS A 135 -10.95 -12.34 -15.32
N THR A 136 -11.39 -11.33 -14.57
CA THR A 136 -11.26 -11.29 -13.11
C THR A 136 -11.98 -12.45 -12.44
N LEU A 137 -13.25 -12.70 -12.80
CA LEU A 137 -14.05 -13.79 -12.24
C LEU A 137 -13.40 -15.15 -12.51
N ILE A 138 -12.97 -15.41 -13.75
CA ILE A 138 -12.29 -16.66 -14.10
C ILE A 138 -10.96 -16.80 -13.35
N ALA A 139 -10.14 -15.74 -13.29
CA ALA A 139 -8.85 -15.77 -12.59
C ALA A 139 -9.02 -15.98 -11.08
N ALA A 140 -9.99 -15.32 -10.47
CA ALA A 140 -10.35 -15.49 -9.06
C ALA A 140 -10.83 -16.92 -8.77
N ALA A 141 -11.69 -17.47 -9.63
CA ALA A 141 -12.18 -18.85 -9.49
C ALA A 141 -11.04 -19.87 -9.59
N ARG A 142 -10.11 -19.67 -10.54
CA ARG A 142 -8.91 -20.51 -10.66
C ARG A 142 -8.05 -20.44 -9.41
N LEU A 143 -7.73 -19.23 -8.94
CA LEU A 143 -6.90 -19.05 -7.75
C LEU A 143 -7.52 -19.72 -6.52
N ALA A 144 -8.82 -19.49 -6.29
CA ALA A 144 -9.56 -20.10 -5.18
C ALA A 144 -9.57 -21.64 -5.25
N GLY A 145 -9.63 -22.21 -6.45
CA GLY A 145 -9.57 -23.66 -6.69
C GLY A 145 -8.20 -24.31 -6.48
N THR A 146 -7.12 -23.53 -6.31
CA THR A 146 -5.74 -24.08 -6.14
C THR A 146 -5.40 -24.50 -4.71
N GLY A 147 -6.36 -24.49 -3.78
CA GLY A 147 -6.09 -24.66 -2.34
C GLY A 147 -5.41 -23.43 -1.70
N PHE A 148 -5.58 -22.24 -2.29
CA PHE A 148 -4.95 -21.01 -1.81
C PHE A 148 -5.38 -20.64 -0.38
N GLY A 149 -6.63 -20.93 0.02
CA GLY A 149 -7.10 -20.73 1.39
C GLY A 149 -6.24 -21.42 2.46
N GLU A 150 -5.80 -22.66 2.20
CA GLU A 150 -4.89 -23.39 3.10
C GLU A 150 -3.47 -22.79 3.09
N ARG A 151 -2.98 -22.31 1.94
CA ARG A 151 -1.70 -21.58 1.89
C ARG A 151 -1.76 -20.30 2.73
N LEU A 152 -2.83 -19.52 2.60
CA LEU A 152 -3.07 -18.31 3.39
C LEU A 152 -3.14 -18.62 4.88
N ARG A 153 -3.81 -19.70 5.29
CA ARG A 153 -3.83 -20.18 6.67
C ARG A 153 -2.42 -20.45 7.22
N SER A 154 -1.53 -21.01 6.40
CA SER A 154 -0.16 -21.35 6.80
C SER A 154 0.80 -20.16 6.81
N ALA A 155 0.43 -19.02 6.21
CA ALA A 155 1.28 -17.85 6.09
C ALA A 155 1.58 -17.22 7.47
N LYS A 156 2.87 -17.09 7.77
CA LYS A 156 3.38 -16.56 9.05
C LYS A 156 4.68 -15.75 8.91
N SER A 157 5.26 -15.68 7.72
CA SER A 157 6.52 -14.98 7.46
C SER A 157 6.36 -13.89 6.41
N VAL A 158 7.22 -12.89 6.46
CA VAL A 158 7.34 -11.84 5.43
C VAL A 158 7.36 -12.43 4.01
N LYS A 159 8.08 -13.53 3.80
CA LYS A 159 8.15 -14.19 2.49
C LYS A 159 6.79 -14.72 2.04
N GLU A 160 6.08 -15.43 2.91
CA GLU A 160 4.76 -16.00 2.59
C GLU A 160 3.71 -14.91 2.40
N LEU A 161 3.81 -13.80 3.13
CA LEU A 161 2.94 -12.64 2.97
C LEU A 161 3.16 -11.93 1.63
N ASN A 162 4.41 -11.80 1.17
CA ASN A 162 4.69 -11.29 -0.18
C ASN A 162 4.17 -12.26 -1.26
N VAL A 163 4.34 -13.58 -1.08
CA VAL A 163 3.76 -14.56 -2.02
C VAL A 163 2.24 -14.45 -2.09
N ALA A 164 1.56 -14.30 -0.95
CA ALA A 164 0.11 -14.11 -0.93
C ALA A 164 -0.30 -12.81 -1.66
N PHE A 165 0.43 -11.72 -1.42
CA PHE A 165 0.24 -10.46 -2.13
C PHE A 165 0.43 -10.61 -3.64
N ASP A 166 1.52 -11.23 -4.09
CA ASP A 166 1.83 -11.45 -5.50
C ASP A 166 0.78 -12.35 -6.19
N GLU A 167 0.31 -13.40 -5.51
CA GLU A 167 -0.76 -14.27 -6.03
C GLU A 167 -2.09 -13.51 -6.19
N PHE A 168 -2.43 -12.60 -5.27
CA PHE A 168 -3.59 -11.73 -5.45
C PHE A 168 -3.38 -10.71 -6.57
N ASP A 169 -2.22 -10.05 -6.65
CA ASP A 169 -1.89 -9.05 -7.67
C ASP A 169 -1.92 -9.65 -9.09
N ALA A 170 -1.54 -10.92 -9.23
CA ALA A 170 -1.60 -11.66 -10.48
C ALA A 170 -3.03 -11.93 -11.00
N VAL A 171 -4.07 -11.77 -10.16
CA VAL A 171 -5.46 -11.87 -10.61
C VAL A 171 -5.79 -10.66 -11.47
N HIS A 172 -6.27 -10.90 -12.69
CA HIS A 172 -6.64 -9.84 -13.64
C HIS A 172 -7.57 -8.82 -12.98
N GLY A 173 -7.18 -7.54 -12.96
CA GLY A 173 -7.99 -6.48 -12.38
C GLY A 173 -7.93 -6.35 -10.84
N ILE A 174 -7.00 -6.99 -10.13
CA ILE A 174 -6.80 -6.78 -8.68
C ILE A 174 -5.73 -5.73 -8.39
N GLY A 175 -4.55 -5.78 -9.03
CA GLY A 175 -3.50 -4.75 -8.85
C GLY A 175 -3.00 -4.60 -7.41
N GLU A 176 -1.93 -3.82 -7.22
CA GLU A 176 -1.23 -3.72 -5.93
C GLU A 176 -2.15 -3.25 -4.77
N THR A 177 -3.02 -2.25 -4.99
CA THR A 177 -3.89 -1.72 -3.93
C THR A 177 -4.96 -2.71 -3.47
N ILE A 178 -5.66 -3.41 -4.38
CA ILE A 178 -6.67 -4.40 -3.95
C ILE A 178 -5.98 -5.67 -3.44
N ALA A 179 -4.83 -6.05 -3.98
CA ALA A 179 -4.03 -7.14 -3.42
C ALA A 179 -3.64 -6.84 -1.96
N SER A 180 -3.18 -5.61 -1.68
CA SER A 180 -2.90 -5.15 -0.31
C SER A 180 -4.14 -5.20 0.59
N LYS A 181 -5.30 -4.74 0.08
CA LYS A 181 -6.58 -4.84 0.80
C LYS A 181 -6.97 -6.30 1.07
N LEU A 182 -6.82 -7.21 0.12
CA LEU A 182 -7.15 -8.63 0.29
C LEU A 182 -6.28 -9.29 1.35
N VAL A 183 -4.96 -9.03 1.33
CA VAL A 183 -4.06 -9.49 2.38
C VAL A 183 -4.46 -8.93 3.75
N LYS A 184 -4.75 -7.63 3.84
CA LYS A 184 -5.25 -6.98 5.06
C LYS A 184 -6.52 -7.65 5.57
N TYR A 185 -7.55 -7.75 4.73
CA TYR A 185 -8.84 -8.29 5.12
C TYR A 185 -8.73 -9.74 5.57
N ILE A 186 -8.03 -10.58 4.81
CA ILE A 186 -7.98 -12.02 5.05
C ILE A 186 -7.00 -12.38 6.19
N LEU A 187 -5.77 -11.84 6.14
CA LEU A 187 -4.70 -12.25 7.05
C LEU A 187 -4.60 -11.35 8.30
N ARG A 188 -4.97 -10.07 8.22
CA ARG A 188 -4.86 -9.13 9.35
C ARG A 188 -6.18 -8.93 10.11
N GLU A 189 -7.31 -8.83 9.42
CA GLU A 189 -8.61 -8.47 10.03
C GLU A 189 -9.47 -9.70 10.36
N VAL A 190 -9.74 -10.58 9.38
CA VAL A 190 -10.36 -11.89 9.61
C VAL A 190 -9.38 -12.85 10.31
N ALA A 191 -8.08 -12.63 10.09
CA ALA A 191 -6.99 -13.34 10.74
C ALA A 191 -7.06 -14.87 10.55
N ILE A 192 -7.18 -15.33 9.30
CA ILE A 192 -7.24 -16.77 9.01
C ILE A 192 -5.91 -17.51 9.20
N GLY A 193 -4.81 -16.75 9.18
CA GLY A 193 -3.44 -17.25 9.29
C GLY A 193 -2.91 -17.32 10.71
N SER A 194 -1.58 -17.44 10.81
CA SER A 194 -0.82 -17.27 12.06
C SER A 194 0.04 -16.00 12.08
N ALA A 195 0.06 -15.26 10.97
CA ALA A 195 0.73 -13.97 10.87
C ALA A 195 0.25 -13.01 11.98
N GLN A 196 1.21 -12.45 12.70
CA GLN A 196 1.01 -11.39 13.67
C GLN A 196 1.07 -10.03 12.97
N PRO A 197 0.52 -8.96 13.58
CA PRO A 197 0.58 -7.60 13.01
C PRO A 197 2.01 -7.16 12.62
N ALA A 198 3.02 -7.58 13.39
CA ALA A 198 4.42 -7.23 13.16
C ALA A 198 5.06 -7.97 11.98
N ASP A 199 4.43 -9.03 11.48
CA ASP A 199 4.97 -9.81 10.36
C ASP A 199 4.69 -9.15 9.00
N PHE A 200 3.73 -8.22 8.93
CA PHE A 200 3.33 -7.58 7.68
C PHE A 200 4.36 -6.54 7.22
N PRO A 201 5.07 -6.78 6.10
CA PRO A 201 6.07 -5.85 5.62
C PRO A 201 5.42 -4.62 4.99
N LEU A 202 6.13 -3.50 5.01
CA LEU A 202 5.68 -2.28 4.35
C LEU A 202 5.47 -2.48 2.84
N SER A 203 6.21 -3.38 2.18
CA SER A 203 6.01 -3.69 0.75
C SER A 203 4.60 -4.18 0.43
N VAL A 204 3.94 -4.86 1.37
CA VAL A 204 2.61 -5.42 1.21
C VAL A 204 1.54 -4.44 1.68
N ALA A 205 1.82 -3.64 2.71
CA ALA A 205 0.86 -2.67 3.26
C ALA A 205 0.84 -1.32 2.50
N TRP A 206 1.98 -0.86 1.98
CA TRP A 206 2.15 0.46 1.36
C TRP A 206 1.16 0.76 0.23
N PRO A 207 0.81 -0.17 -0.68
CA PRO A 207 -0.12 0.14 -1.76
C PRO A 207 -1.50 0.63 -1.31
N ILE A 208 -1.87 0.41 -0.04
CA ILE A 208 -3.12 0.90 0.52
C ILE A 208 -3.15 2.42 0.69
N THR A 209 -1.99 3.10 0.75
CA THR A 209 -1.93 4.56 0.79
C THR A 209 -2.35 5.22 -0.52
N GLN A 210 -2.36 4.44 -1.62
CA GLN A 210 -2.80 4.87 -2.95
C GLN A 210 -4.31 4.68 -3.16
N GLU A 211 -5.00 4.09 -2.19
CA GLU A 211 -6.46 4.03 -2.18
C GLU A 211 -7.04 5.46 -2.13
N TYR A 212 -8.16 5.70 -2.78
CA TYR A 212 -8.71 7.05 -2.99
C TYR A 212 -8.86 7.89 -1.70
N HIS A 213 -9.49 7.34 -0.65
CA HIS A 213 -9.67 8.05 0.61
C HIS A 213 -8.37 8.19 1.39
N ALA A 214 -7.50 7.18 1.35
CA ALA A 214 -6.17 7.28 1.94
C ALA A 214 -5.31 8.35 1.24
N ALA A 215 -5.41 8.47 -0.08
CA ALA A 215 -4.73 9.47 -0.89
C ALA A 215 -5.23 10.88 -0.57
N ILE A 216 -6.55 11.10 -0.46
CA ILE A 216 -7.11 12.40 -0.03
C ILE A 216 -6.64 12.76 1.38
N SER A 217 -6.64 11.82 2.32
CA SER A 217 -6.04 12.04 3.64
C SER A 217 -4.57 12.45 3.52
N GLY A 218 -3.81 11.83 2.62
CA GLY A 218 -2.44 12.20 2.32
C GLY A 218 -2.30 13.63 1.80
N GLU A 219 -3.18 14.07 0.90
CA GLU A 219 -3.22 15.45 0.40
C GLU A 219 -3.48 16.46 1.52
N THR A 220 -4.45 16.18 2.41
CA THR A 220 -4.73 17.00 3.59
C THR A 220 -3.51 17.12 4.50
N LEU A 221 -2.83 16.00 4.74
CA LEU A 221 -1.64 15.93 5.60
C LEU A 221 -0.39 16.54 4.96
N ALA A 222 -0.31 16.67 3.63
CA ALA A 222 0.87 17.19 2.93
C ALA A 222 1.29 18.60 3.36
N SER A 223 0.36 19.37 3.94
CA SER A 223 0.64 20.68 4.57
C SER A 223 1.58 20.58 5.79
N LEU A 224 1.68 19.41 6.42
CA LEU A 224 2.58 19.11 7.55
C LEU A 224 3.98 18.68 7.09
N GLY A 225 4.13 18.35 5.81
CA GLY A 225 5.36 17.87 5.19
C GLY A 225 5.06 16.86 4.08
N GLN A 226 5.78 16.95 2.96
CA GLN A 226 5.57 16.08 1.79
C GLN A 226 5.77 14.58 2.11
N ASP A 227 6.64 14.27 3.08
CA ASP A 227 6.94 12.89 3.49
C ASP A 227 6.10 12.38 4.66
N ILE A 228 5.13 13.16 5.17
CA ILE A 228 4.39 12.83 6.41
C ILE A 228 3.79 11.42 6.38
N VAL A 229 3.16 11.03 5.26
CA VAL A 229 2.54 9.71 5.09
C VAL A 229 3.59 8.60 5.09
N ALA A 230 4.72 8.82 4.40
CA ALA A 230 5.81 7.86 4.34
C ALA A 230 6.48 7.67 5.71
N LEU A 231 6.73 8.77 6.42
CA LEU A 231 7.28 8.75 7.79
C LEU A 231 6.33 8.02 8.74
N THR A 232 5.04 8.35 8.72
CA THR A 232 4.03 7.69 9.54
C THR A 232 3.94 6.20 9.24
N ALA A 233 3.92 5.79 7.96
CA ALA A 233 3.88 4.37 7.60
C ALA A 233 5.13 3.61 8.07
N GLY A 234 6.31 4.23 7.97
CA GLY A 234 7.55 3.69 8.52
C GLY A 234 7.50 3.50 10.03
N LEU A 235 6.96 4.48 10.76
CA LEU A 235 6.79 4.41 12.22
C LEU A 235 5.78 3.34 12.62
N LEU A 236 4.66 3.20 11.90
CA LEU A 236 3.68 2.14 12.12
C LEU A 236 4.28 0.74 11.90
N CYS A 237 5.10 0.58 10.87
CA CYS A 237 5.86 -0.64 10.63
C CYS A 237 6.82 -0.93 11.80
N ALA A 238 7.57 0.07 12.27
CA ALA A 238 8.49 -0.07 13.41
C ALA A 238 7.76 -0.38 14.72
N ARG A 239 6.51 0.09 14.87
CA ARG A 239 5.62 -0.19 16.02
C ARG A 239 4.87 -1.52 15.87
N GLY A 240 5.10 -2.27 14.79
CA GLY A 240 4.62 -3.62 14.61
C GLY A 240 3.21 -3.75 14.02
N ASP A 241 2.71 -2.75 13.28
CA ASP A 241 1.45 -2.89 12.54
C ASP A 241 1.41 -1.96 11.32
N ALA A 242 2.05 -2.37 10.21
CA ALA A 242 2.12 -1.55 9.00
C ALA A 242 0.74 -1.23 8.40
N TYR A 243 -0.25 -2.12 8.60
CA TYR A 243 -1.61 -1.92 8.09
C TYR A 243 -2.42 -0.86 8.83
N ALA A 244 -1.95 -0.38 9.98
CA ALA A 244 -2.60 0.73 10.67
C ALA A 244 -2.64 2.03 9.84
N ILE A 245 -1.84 2.15 8.79
CA ILE A 245 -1.90 3.28 7.86
C ILE A 245 -3.27 3.39 7.17
N ASP A 246 -3.99 2.28 7.05
CA ASP A 246 -5.35 2.22 6.51
C ASP A 246 -6.38 2.95 7.38
N ALA A 247 -6.06 3.28 8.64
CA ALA A 247 -6.91 4.16 9.43
C ALA A 247 -7.09 5.55 8.79
N LEU A 248 -6.21 5.96 7.86
CA LEU A 248 -6.42 7.16 7.04
C LEU A 248 -7.69 7.08 6.18
N PHE A 249 -8.02 5.91 5.63
CA PHE A 249 -9.28 5.69 4.92
C PHE A 249 -10.46 5.88 5.88
N TYR A 250 -10.40 5.27 7.06
CA TYR A 250 -11.48 5.31 8.05
C TYR A 250 -11.73 6.73 8.54
N LEU A 251 -10.66 7.46 8.88
CA LEU A 251 -10.74 8.85 9.31
C LEU A 251 -11.34 9.71 8.22
N HIS A 252 -10.87 9.65 6.97
CA HIS A 252 -11.49 10.42 5.89
C HIS A 252 -12.97 10.12 5.71
N ARG A 253 -13.37 8.84 5.71
CA ARG A 253 -14.75 8.45 5.41
C ARG A 253 -15.74 8.81 6.52
N HIS A 254 -15.33 8.71 7.77
CA HIS A 254 -16.27 8.80 8.91
C HIS A 254 -15.99 9.97 9.85
N ARG A 255 -14.75 10.47 9.87
CA ARG A 255 -14.25 11.43 10.86
C ARG A 255 -13.23 12.40 10.24
N ALA A 256 -13.52 12.90 9.04
CA ALA A 256 -12.58 13.74 8.29
C ALA A 256 -12.12 14.96 9.11
N TRP A 257 -13.05 15.50 9.90
CA TRP A 257 -12.82 16.60 10.84
C TRP A 257 -11.69 16.31 11.85
N GLU A 258 -11.45 15.05 12.26
CA GLU A 258 -10.34 14.73 13.17
C GLU A 258 -8.96 14.91 12.52
N LEU A 259 -8.85 14.68 11.20
CA LEU A 259 -7.62 14.95 10.44
C LEU A 259 -7.43 16.45 10.22
N GLU A 260 -8.52 17.16 9.91
CA GLU A 260 -8.50 18.63 9.76
C GLU A 260 -8.12 19.33 11.07
N GLU A 261 -8.68 18.89 12.21
CA GLU A 261 -8.32 19.38 13.54
C GLU A 261 -6.85 19.08 13.86
N PHE A 262 -6.37 17.87 13.58
CA PHE A 262 -4.96 17.52 13.76
C PHE A 262 -4.02 18.46 12.98
N VAL A 263 -4.35 18.73 11.71
CA VAL A 263 -3.59 19.67 10.87
C VAL A 263 -3.65 21.09 11.41
N LYS A 264 -4.84 21.55 11.81
CA LYS A 264 -5.05 22.90 12.35
C LYS A 264 -4.31 23.11 13.66
N ASP A 265 -4.37 22.14 14.57
CA ASP A 265 -3.65 22.18 15.84
C ASP A 265 -2.15 22.26 15.60
N TRP A 266 -1.64 21.44 14.67
CA TRP A 266 -0.24 21.45 14.28
C TRP A 266 0.22 22.80 13.72
N GLN A 267 -0.58 23.40 12.82
CA GLN A 267 -0.31 24.73 12.29
C GLN A 267 -0.41 25.81 13.39
N GLY A 268 -1.29 25.62 14.36
CA GLY A 268 -1.45 26.46 15.55
C GLY A 268 -0.20 26.49 16.43
N PHE A 269 0.51 25.36 16.59
CA PHE A 269 1.79 25.29 17.31
C PHE A 269 2.86 26.24 16.74
N GLY A 270 2.81 26.56 15.44
CA GLY A 270 3.70 27.54 14.81
C GLY A 270 3.40 29.01 15.14
N SER A 271 2.23 29.31 15.72
CA SER A 271 1.77 30.68 15.99
C SER A 271 1.83 31.10 17.46
N VAL A 272 2.10 30.16 18.37
CA VAL A 272 2.26 30.44 19.80
C VAL A 272 3.75 30.48 20.15
N SER A 273 4.30 31.69 20.32
CA SER A 273 5.59 31.90 20.99
C SER A 273 5.50 31.40 22.44
N ARG A 274 5.77 30.12 22.69
CA ARG A 274 5.99 29.58 24.04
C ARG A 274 7.47 29.30 24.27
N PRO A 275 7.95 29.50 25.52
CA PRO A 275 9.36 29.39 25.86
C PRO A 275 9.81 27.93 25.73
N PRO A 276 11.12 27.70 25.53
CA PRO A 276 11.65 26.38 25.26
C PRO A 276 11.45 25.48 26.49
N HIS A 277 10.52 24.54 26.41
CA HIS A 277 10.63 23.34 27.22
C HIS A 277 11.83 22.54 26.71
N GLU A 278 12.59 22.02 27.67
CA GLU A 278 13.84 21.27 27.54
C GLU A 278 14.06 20.66 26.16
N LEU A 279 15.01 21.26 25.43
CA LEU A 279 15.61 20.67 24.24
C LEU A 279 16.11 19.27 24.61
N VAL A 280 15.32 18.26 24.25
CA VAL A 280 15.80 16.88 24.14
C VAL A 280 17.08 16.96 23.32
N GLN A 281 18.21 16.59 23.93
CA GLN A 281 19.50 16.65 23.28
C GLN A 281 19.42 15.86 21.97
N ILE A 282 19.53 16.57 20.85
CA ILE A 282 19.59 15.97 19.52
C ILE A 282 20.76 14.98 19.55
N PRO A 283 20.53 13.67 19.32
CA PRO A 283 21.62 12.73 19.16
C PRO A 283 22.52 13.25 18.05
N ARG A 284 23.83 13.39 18.29
CA ARG A 284 24.80 13.89 17.29
C ARG A 284 24.70 13.17 15.94
N SER A 285 24.15 11.95 15.91
CA SER A 285 23.90 11.15 14.73
C SER A 285 22.78 11.64 13.80
N ARG A 286 21.86 12.52 14.25
CA ARG A 286 20.75 13.00 13.41
C ARG A 286 21.21 13.92 12.27
N GLY A 287 22.17 14.81 12.54
CA GLY A 287 22.76 15.66 11.49
C GLY A 287 23.55 14.87 10.45
N ILE A 288 24.13 13.73 10.85
CA ILE A 288 24.77 12.79 9.91
C ILE A 288 23.68 12.10 9.06
N ALA A 289 22.63 11.59 9.70
CA ALA A 289 21.52 10.94 9.02
C ALA A 289 20.81 11.85 7.99
N ASP A 290 20.61 13.13 8.30
CA ASP A 290 20.03 14.10 7.37
C ASP A 290 20.91 14.32 6.12
N ARG A 291 22.24 14.39 6.32
CA ARG A 291 23.21 14.50 5.21
C ARG A 291 23.24 13.23 4.35
N LEU A 292 23.06 12.06 4.96
CA LEU A 292 22.93 10.79 4.24
C LEU A 292 21.63 10.75 3.44
N MET A 293 20.50 11.18 4.01
CA MET A 293 19.22 11.25 3.27
C MET A 293 19.28 12.21 2.09
N ALA A 294 19.99 13.33 2.19
CA ALA A 294 20.16 14.24 1.06
C ALA A 294 20.81 13.54 -0.16
N ILE A 295 21.74 12.62 0.05
CA ILE A 295 22.31 11.81 -1.04
C ILE A 295 21.24 10.90 -1.66
N ILE A 296 20.38 10.30 -0.83
CA ILE A 296 19.29 9.43 -1.32
C ILE A 296 18.24 10.21 -2.08
N GLU A 297 17.88 11.42 -1.62
CA GLU A 297 17.01 12.35 -2.34
C GLU A 297 17.58 12.71 -3.73
N GLU A 298 18.90 12.95 -3.82
CA GLU A 298 19.59 13.23 -5.09
C GLU A 298 19.52 12.02 -6.05
N ILE A 299 19.81 10.81 -5.56
CA ILE A 299 19.70 9.56 -6.36
C ILE A 299 18.26 9.35 -6.83
N LYS A 300 17.28 9.54 -5.93
CA LYS A 300 15.85 9.41 -6.25
C LYS A 300 15.44 10.33 -7.37
N LYS A 301 15.77 11.62 -7.24
CA LYS A 301 15.43 12.63 -8.24
C LYS A 301 16.02 12.30 -9.61
N ASP A 302 17.27 11.85 -9.63
CA ASP A 302 17.93 11.44 -10.87
C ASP A 302 17.24 10.22 -11.48
N GLY A 303 16.92 9.19 -10.68
CA GLY A 303 16.21 8.00 -11.14
C GLY A 303 14.79 8.24 -11.65
N GLU A 304 14.03 9.11 -11.00
CA GLU A 304 12.68 9.51 -11.44
C GLU A 304 12.70 10.35 -12.73
N SER A 305 13.82 11.04 -13.00
CA SER A 305 13.97 11.85 -14.21
C SER A 305 14.42 11.06 -15.44
N VAL A 306 14.81 9.79 -15.27
CA VAL A 306 15.24 8.94 -16.40
C VAL A 306 14.05 8.62 -17.28
N THR A 307 14.18 8.94 -18.56
CA THR A 307 13.19 8.60 -19.59
C THR A 307 13.54 7.30 -20.29
N GLN A 308 12.53 6.61 -20.83
CA GLN A 308 12.78 5.41 -21.63
C GLN A 308 13.62 5.72 -22.89
N PHE A 309 13.49 6.92 -23.44
CA PHE A 309 14.28 7.39 -24.57
C PHE A 309 15.78 7.47 -24.24
N GLU A 310 16.16 7.98 -23.06
CA GLU A 310 17.57 8.02 -22.62
C GLU A 310 18.16 6.60 -22.51
N LEU A 311 17.38 5.63 -22.01
CA LEU A 311 17.80 4.24 -21.89
C LEU A 311 17.97 3.59 -23.28
N ASP A 312 17.01 3.80 -24.18
CA ASP A 312 17.05 3.27 -25.54
C ASP A 312 18.25 3.86 -26.32
N ALA A 313 18.54 5.16 -26.13
CA ALA A 313 19.68 5.83 -26.75
C ALA A 313 21.03 5.27 -26.27
N LYS A 314 21.07 4.60 -25.11
CA LYS A 314 22.23 3.86 -24.59
C LYS A 314 22.24 2.38 -24.97
N GLY A 315 21.26 1.93 -25.76
CA GLY A 315 21.16 0.53 -26.19
C GLY A 315 20.76 -0.44 -25.09
N LEU A 316 20.06 0.05 -24.05
CA LEU A 316 19.63 -0.78 -22.92
C LEU A 316 18.35 -1.55 -23.27
N ASP A 317 18.34 -2.87 -23.04
CA ASP A 317 17.18 -3.71 -23.32
C ASP A 317 16.03 -3.41 -22.36
N ARG A 318 14.89 -2.97 -22.92
CA ARG A 318 13.64 -2.68 -22.21
C ARG A 318 13.11 -3.85 -21.37
N LYS A 319 13.40 -5.09 -21.77
CA LYS A 319 13.00 -6.29 -21.02
C LYS A 319 13.81 -6.49 -19.75
N VAL A 320 15.03 -5.96 -19.73
CA VAL A 320 15.95 -6.07 -18.60
C VAL A 320 15.76 -4.87 -17.67
N ILE A 321 15.72 -3.65 -18.22
CA ILE A 321 15.63 -2.41 -17.46
C ILE A 321 14.72 -1.39 -18.15
N SER A 322 13.85 -0.74 -17.38
CA SER A 322 12.93 0.29 -17.86
C SER A 322 12.95 1.51 -16.94
N ALA A 323 12.55 2.67 -17.47
CA ALA A 323 12.46 3.90 -16.68
C ALA A 323 11.55 3.74 -15.46
N ALA A 324 10.41 3.06 -15.62
CA ALA A 324 9.49 2.77 -14.53
C ALA A 324 10.13 1.89 -13.43
N ARG A 325 10.93 0.89 -13.81
CA ARG A 325 11.65 0.05 -12.86
C ARG A 325 12.70 0.86 -12.08
N ILE A 326 13.48 1.70 -12.77
CA ILE A 326 14.47 2.58 -12.14
C ILE A 326 13.79 3.51 -11.12
N ALA A 327 12.69 4.17 -11.50
CA ALA A 327 11.93 5.05 -10.61
C ALA A 327 11.40 4.28 -9.39
N LYS A 328 10.81 3.08 -9.58
CA LYS A 328 10.32 2.23 -8.49
C LYS A 328 11.43 1.82 -7.52
N SER A 329 12.59 1.39 -8.01
CA SER A 329 13.72 0.99 -7.15
C SER A 329 14.32 2.18 -6.40
N CYS A 330 14.38 3.37 -7.02
CA CYS A 330 14.86 4.59 -6.36
C CYS A 330 13.87 5.08 -5.28
N GLN A 331 12.57 4.98 -5.55
CA GLN A 331 11.53 5.23 -4.56
C GLN A 331 11.62 4.25 -3.39
N PHE A 332 11.86 2.95 -3.67
CA PHE A 332 12.06 1.94 -2.64
C PHE A 332 13.26 2.27 -1.74
N LEU A 333 14.41 2.64 -2.33
CA LEU A 333 15.60 3.06 -1.58
C LEU A 333 15.27 4.22 -0.62
N TYR A 334 14.60 5.27 -1.12
CA TYR A 334 14.21 6.43 -0.33
C TYR A 334 13.25 6.07 0.82
N SER A 335 12.17 5.35 0.50
CA SER A 335 11.14 4.97 1.48
C SER A 335 11.69 4.09 2.60
N ASN A 336 12.62 3.18 2.31
CA ASN A 336 13.22 2.32 3.32
C ASN A 336 14.37 2.99 4.10
N MET A 337 14.98 4.04 3.55
CA MET A 337 16.00 4.81 4.27
C MET A 337 15.38 5.79 5.29
N GLY A 338 14.18 6.31 5.00
CA GLY A 338 13.46 7.28 5.83
C GLY A 338 13.33 6.90 7.32
N PRO A 339 12.92 5.66 7.68
CA PRO A 339 12.82 5.24 9.09
C PRO A 339 14.15 5.29 9.87
N HIS A 340 15.25 4.87 9.23
CA HIS A 340 16.58 4.95 9.84
C HIS A 340 17.02 6.41 10.02
N ALA A 341 16.72 7.26 9.03
CA ALA A 341 17.06 8.67 9.11
C ALA A 341 16.27 9.41 10.20
N ALA A 342 14.98 9.12 10.32
CA ALA A 342 14.09 9.73 11.32
C ALA A 342 14.59 9.50 12.76
N THR A 343 15.21 8.34 13.00
CA THR A 343 15.76 7.95 14.32
C THR A 343 17.24 8.29 14.49
N GLY A 344 17.91 8.82 13.47
CA GLY A 344 19.35 9.06 13.48
C GLY A 344 20.20 7.77 13.51
N ASP A 345 19.65 6.65 13.03
CA ASP A 345 20.33 5.34 12.95
C ASP A 345 21.26 5.25 11.72
N VAL A 346 22.38 5.97 11.81
CA VAL A 346 23.42 6.02 10.75
C VAL A 346 23.93 4.62 10.38
N SER A 347 24.09 3.73 11.38
CA SER A 347 24.54 2.36 11.17
C SER A 347 23.51 1.52 10.40
N GLY A 348 22.22 1.70 10.68
CA GLY A 348 21.13 1.11 9.90
C GLY A 348 21.10 1.62 8.47
N MET A 349 21.23 2.94 8.27
CA MET A 349 21.30 3.54 6.94
C MET A 349 22.44 2.96 6.11
N LEU A 350 23.65 2.87 6.68
CA LEU A 350 24.82 2.32 5.99
C LEU A 350 24.63 0.84 5.63
N ARG A 351 24.15 0.02 6.57
CA ARG A 351 23.86 -1.40 6.31
C ARG A 351 22.82 -1.59 5.22
N PHE A 352 21.76 -0.78 5.23
CA PHE A 352 20.71 -0.83 4.21
C PHE A 352 21.27 -0.44 2.83
N TYR A 353 22.03 0.67 2.74
CA TYR A 353 22.69 1.10 1.52
C TYR A 353 23.61 0.02 0.93
N GLU A 354 24.45 -0.60 1.75
CA GLU A 354 25.34 -1.69 1.34
C GLU A 354 24.59 -2.98 0.97
N SER A 355 23.42 -3.21 1.55
CA SER A 355 22.53 -4.29 1.14
C SER A 355 21.97 -4.05 -0.26
N CYS A 356 21.50 -2.84 -0.53
CA CYS A 356 21.02 -2.44 -1.87
C CYS A 356 22.12 -2.57 -2.92
N LEU A 357 23.34 -2.10 -2.66
CA LEU A 357 24.51 -2.26 -3.55
C LEU A 357 24.84 -3.72 -3.88
N ARG A 358 24.56 -4.66 -2.97
CA ARG A 358 24.84 -6.09 -3.18
C ARG A 358 23.73 -6.81 -3.92
N SER A 359 22.51 -6.31 -3.84
CA SER A 359 21.33 -6.89 -4.49
C SER A 359 21.44 -6.86 -6.01
N GLU A 360 20.85 -7.85 -6.69
CA GLU A 360 20.81 -7.87 -8.16
C GLU A 360 20.08 -6.66 -8.74
N ASP A 361 18.97 -6.27 -8.13
CA ASP A 361 18.19 -5.11 -8.57
C ASP A 361 18.97 -3.80 -8.38
N GLY A 362 19.62 -3.62 -7.24
CA GLY A 362 20.46 -2.45 -6.98
C GLY A 362 21.63 -2.33 -7.95
N LYS A 363 22.34 -3.44 -8.25
CA LYS A 363 23.42 -3.45 -9.25
C LYS A 363 22.91 -3.09 -10.65
N LEU A 364 21.75 -3.64 -11.03
CA LEU A 364 21.18 -3.42 -12.35
C LEU A 364 20.73 -1.96 -12.54
N VAL A 365 20.01 -1.41 -11.56
CA VAL A 365 19.55 -0.03 -11.56
C VAL A 365 20.73 0.94 -11.48
N GLY A 366 21.69 0.66 -10.60
CA GLY A 366 22.91 1.43 -10.45
C GLY A 366 23.74 1.48 -11.73
N TRP A 367 23.94 0.33 -12.38
CA TRP A 367 24.56 0.26 -13.71
C TRP A 367 23.82 1.11 -14.75
N ALA A 368 22.49 0.98 -14.83
CA ALA A 368 21.70 1.72 -15.81
C ALA A 368 21.79 3.24 -15.61
N LEU A 369 21.71 3.71 -14.36
CA LEU A 369 21.88 5.14 -14.02
C LEU A 369 23.26 5.65 -14.42
N ASN A 370 24.32 4.86 -14.20
CA ASN A 370 25.67 5.23 -14.62
C ASN A 370 25.80 5.32 -16.16
N GLN A 371 25.14 4.45 -16.93
CA GLN A 371 25.17 4.51 -18.40
C GLN A 371 24.56 5.80 -18.96
N VAL A 372 23.53 6.32 -18.29
CA VAL A 372 22.88 7.60 -18.66
C VAL A 372 23.49 8.81 -17.96
N GLY A 373 24.59 8.64 -17.23
CA GLY A 373 25.34 9.74 -16.59
C GLY A 373 24.61 10.37 -15.40
N ARG A 374 23.79 9.58 -14.69
CA ARG A 374 23.04 9.99 -13.50
C ARG A 374 23.70 9.48 -12.23
N LYS A 375 23.40 10.12 -11.09
CA LYS A 375 23.83 9.63 -9.79
C LYS A 375 23.21 8.27 -9.50
N SER A 376 24.05 7.35 -9.04
CA SER A 376 23.68 6.01 -8.62
C SER A 376 24.15 5.75 -7.20
N MET A 377 23.74 4.61 -6.62
CA MET A 377 24.28 4.18 -5.33
C MET A 377 25.80 3.94 -5.43
N GLU A 378 26.28 3.38 -6.54
CA GLU A 378 27.71 3.14 -6.75
C GLU A 378 28.51 4.43 -6.87
N SER A 379 28.00 5.43 -7.61
CA SER A 379 28.72 6.70 -7.81
C SER A 379 28.79 7.54 -6.54
N GLU A 380 27.77 7.44 -5.67
CA GLU A 380 27.69 8.22 -4.43
C GLU A 380 28.20 7.46 -3.20
N TYR A 381 28.61 6.18 -3.32
CA TYR A 381 28.96 5.34 -2.16
C TYR A 381 30.09 5.93 -1.31
N GLU A 382 31.16 6.43 -1.91
CA GLU A 382 32.28 7.01 -1.15
C GLU A 382 31.86 8.30 -0.42
N ARG A 383 31.03 9.14 -1.04
CA ARG A 383 30.45 10.32 -0.39
C ARG A 383 29.56 9.89 0.77
N PHE A 384 28.69 8.92 0.57
CA PHE A 384 27.79 8.37 1.59
C PHE A 384 28.58 7.80 2.78
N ARG A 385 29.56 6.94 2.51
CA ARG A 385 30.42 6.31 3.51
C ARG A 385 31.26 7.34 4.29
N SER A 386 31.80 8.36 3.61
CA SER A 386 32.58 9.42 4.27
C SER A 386 31.74 10.24 5.25
N ILE A 387 30.47 10.49 4.93
CA ILE A 387 29.53 11.18 5.81
C ILE A 387 29.15 10.28 6.98
N ALA A 388 28.92 8.99 6.74
CA ALA A 388 28.57 8.04 7.80
C ALA A 388 29.71 7.80 8.81
N ALA A 389 30.96 8.05 8.42
CA ALA A 389 32.15 7.82 9.24
C ALA A 389 32.58 9.02 10.12
N GLY A 390 32.06 10.22 9.86
CA GLY A 390 32.33 11.44 10.64
C GLY A 390 31.18 11.77 11.56
#